data_AF-A0AAD9CAS9-F1
#
_entry.id   AF-A0AAD9CAS9-F1
#
_cell.length_a   1.000
_cell.length_b   1.000
_cell.length_c   1.000
_cell.angle_alpha   90.00
_cell.angle_beta   90.00
_cell.angle_gamma   90.00
#
_symmetry.space_group_name_H-M   'P 1'
#
loop_
_entity.id
_entity.type
_entity.pdbx_description
1 polymer ?
#
loop_
_entity_poly.entity_id
_entity_poly.type
_entity_poly.pdbx_seq_one_letter_code
_entity_poly.pdbx_strand_id
1 'polypeptide(L)'
;MYRLVTAVLLAHLGASFTGAWRASQPRLQFTHSELIQNGRLLTLPLVAGDMQYLLPDEDRKRLYVAMKDNLLSTSLDDITQNPRK
;
A
#
# COMPACT_ATOMS: atom_id res chain seq x y z
N MET A 1 -30.19 5.56 42.78
CA MET A 1 -30.75 5.29 41.43
C MET A 1 -30.13 6.16 40.34
N TYR A 2 -29.96 7.48 40.53
CA TYR A 2 -29.39 8.40 39.53
C TYR A 2 -27.96 8.10 39.05
N ARG A 3 -27.10 7.52 39.90
CA ARG A 3 -25.70 7.19 39.54
C ARG A 3 -25.57 6.17 38.40
N LEU A 4 -26.50 5.22 38.30
CA LEU A 4 -26.50 4.24 37.22
C LEU A 4 -26.92 4.88 35.91
N VAL A 5 -27.94 5.76 35.95
CA VAL A 5 -28.42 6.49 34.77
C VAL A 5 -27.32 7.39 34.20
N THR A 6 -26.60 8.11 35.05
CA THR A 6 -25.47 8.96 34.61
C THR A 6 -24.33 8.15 34.00
N ALA A 7 -24.03 6.96 34.53
CA ALA A 7 -22.98 6.11 34.00
C ALA A 7 -23.33 5.58 32.60
N VAL A 8 -24.59 5.16 32.39
CA VAL A 8 -25.09 4.73 31.08
C VAL A 8 -25.03 5.86 30.07
N LEU A 9 -25.41 7.08 30.49
CA LEU A 9 -25.39 8.25 29.61
C LEU A 9 -23.97 8.63 29.18
N LEU A 10 -22.99 8.59 30.11
CA LEU A 10 -21.58 8.82 29.78
C LEU A 10 -21.01 7.75 28.85
N ALA A 11 -21.34 6.48 29.05
CA ALA A 11 -20.88 5.40 28.18
C ALA A 11 -21.41 5.55 26.76
N HIS A 12 -22.68 5.95 26.61
CA HIS A 12 -23.31 6.14 25.31
C HIS A 12 -22.78 7.37 24.56
N LEU A 13 -22.44 8.43 25.31
CA LEU A 13 -21.80 9.63 24.76
C LEU A 13 -20.38 9.30 24.28
N GLY A 14 -19.59 8.61 25.10
CA GLY A 14 -18.23 8.17 24.75
C GLY A 14 -18.22 7.26 23.52
N ALA A 15 -19.18 6.34 23.40
CA ALA A 15 -19.31 5.46 22.22
C ALA A 15 -19.63 6.25 20.94
N SER A 16 -20.48 7.29 21.03
CA SER A 16 -20.85 8.13 19.89
C SER A 16 -19.69 9.01 19.41
N PHE A 17 -18.90 9.57 20.34
CA PHE A 17 -17.74 10.39 20.00
C PHE A 17 -16.54 9.57 19.51
N THR A 18 -16.38 8.32 19.98
CA THR A 18 -15.25 7.45 19.56
C THR A 18 -15.50 6.72 18.25
N GLY A 19 -16.73 6.71 17.73
CA GLY A 19 -17.05 6.13 16.41
C GLY A 19 -16.28 6.79 15.27
N ALA A 20 -16.02 8.10 15.35
CA ALA A 20 -15.24 8.85 14.36
C ALA A 20 -13.74 8.51 14.36
N TRP A 21 -13.23 7.89 15.43
CA TRP A 21 -11.84 7.44 15.56
C TRP A 21 -11.70 5.92 15.42
N ARG A 22 -12.79 5.23 15.05
CA ARG A 22 -12.75 3.79 14.82
C ARG A 22 -11.92 3.53 13.57
N ALA A 23 -10.89 2.71 13.70
CA ALA A 23 -10.04 2.31 12.57
C ALA A 23 -10.93 1.83 11.41
N SER A 24 -10.85 2.52 10.28
CA SER A 24 -11.68 2.20 9.13
C SER A 24 -11.25 0.85 8.58
N GLN A 25 -12.22 -0.06 8.42
CA GLN A 25 -11.94 -1.30 7.73
C GLN A 25 -11.73 -1.01 6.25
N PRO A 26 -10.70 -1.59 5.61
CA PRO A 26 -10.49 -1.41 4.17
C PRO A 26 -11.68 -2.02 3.44
N ARG A 27 -12.38 -1.18 2.65
CA ARG A 27 -13.58 -1.58 1.90
C ARG A 27 -13.29 -2.58 0.78
N LEU A 28 -12.04 -2.59 0.33
CA LEU A 28 -11.57 -3.39 -0.78
C LEU A 28 -10.28 -4.08 -0.33
N GLN A 29 -10.37 -5.37 -0.07
CA GLN A 29 -9.24 -6.22 0.26
C GLN A 29 -8.99 -7.12 -0.94
N PHE A 30 -7.78 -7.04 -1.49
CA PHE A 30 -7.36 -7.95 -2.54
C PHE A 30 -6.26 -8.86 -2.03
N THR A 31 -6.34 -10.13 -2.40
CA THR A 31 -5.24 -11.07 -2.17
C THR A 31 -4.21 -10.91 -3.28
N HIS A 32 -2.94 -11.18 -2.99
CA HIS A 32 -1.87 -11.12 -4.00
C HIS A 32 -2.18 -11.95 -5.26
N SER A 33 -2.73 -13.15 -5.07
CA SER A 33 -3.17 -14.02 -6.17
C SER A 33 -4.25 -13.38 -7.05
N GLU A 34 -5.21 -12.67 -6.45
CA GLU A 34 -6.28 -11.97 -7.17
C GLU A 34 -5.74 -10.77 -7.94
N LEU A 35 -4.75 -10.07 -7.40
CA LEU A 35 -4.13 -8.93 -8.06
C LEU A 35 -3.31 -9.34 -9.29
N ILE A 36 -2.60 -10.47 -9.20
CA ILE A 36 -1.88 -11.05 -10.34
C ILE A 36 -2.86 -11.57 -11.40
N GLN A 37 -3.88 -12.33 -11.00
CA GLN A 37 -4.86 -12.91 -11.93
C GLN A 37 -5.66 -11.83 -12.67
N ASN A 38 -5.97 -10.71 -12.01
CA ASN A 38 -6.65 -9.58 -12.64
C ASN A 38 -5.72 -8.71 -13.50
N GLY A 39 -4.42 -9.04 -13.59
CA GLY A 39 -3.42 -8.25 -14.32
C GLY A 39 -3.21 -6.84 -13.74
N ARG A 40 -3.64 -6.60 -12.49
CA ARG A 40 -3.55 -5.30 -11.82
C ARG A 40 -2.22 -5.09 -11.11
N LEU A 41 -1.50 -6.16 -10.85
CA LEU A 41 -0.20 -6.13 -10.22
C LEU A 41 0.80 -6.80 -11.16
N LEU A 42 1.74 -6.00 -11.63
CA LEU A 42 2.90 -6.45 -12.38
C LEU A 42 4.05 -6.61 -11.37
N THR A 43 4.69 -7.77 -11.36
CA THR A 43 5.84 -8.04 -10.50
C THR A 43 7.11 -7.76 -11.29
N LEU A 44 7.93 -6.84 -10.77
CA LEU A 44 9.27 -6.62 -11.29
C LEU A 44 10.17 -7.73 -10.68
N PRO A 45 10.72 -8.66 -11.49
CA PRO A 45 11.49 -9.81 -10.98
C PRO A 45 12.90 -9.36 -10.57
N LEU A 46 13.03 -8.67 -9.44
CA LEU A 46 14.32 -8.27 -8.86
C LEU A 46 14.52 -8.98 -7.54
N VAL A 47 15.78 -9.25 -7.23
CA VAL A 47 16.19 -9.67 -5.88
C VAL A 47 15.96 -8.48 -4.95
N ALA A 48 14.85 -8.51 -4.21
CA ALA A 48 14.42 -7.41 -3.33
C ALA A 48 15.45 -7.04 -2.25
N GLY A 49 16.39 -7.94 -1.93
CA GLY A 49 17.43 -7.72 -0.93
C GLY A 49 18.42 -6.61 -1.24
N ASP A 50 18.56 -6.22 -2.51
CA ASP A 50 19.55 -5.22 -2.94
C ASP A 50 18.92 -3.90 -3.40
N MET A 51 17.61 -3.73 -3.29
CA MET A 51 16.90 -2.54 -3.76
C MET A 51 17.01 -1.39 -2.74
N GLN A 52 17.70 -0.30 -3.10
CA GLN A 52 17.96 0.82 -2.20
C GLN A 52 17.13 2.06 -2.51
N TYR A 53 17.00 2.41 -3.79
CA TYR A 53 16.22 3.57 -4.22
C TYR A 53 15.40 3.26 -5.47
N LEU A 54 14.21 3.87 -5.53
CA LEU A 54 13.29 3.78 -6.65
C LEU A 54 13.01 5.20 -7.14
N LEU A 55 13.36 5.50 -8.38
CA LEU A 55 13.16 6.81 -8.99
C LEU A 55 12.20 6.68 -10.18
N PRO A 56 10.93 7.05 -10.00
CA PRO A 56 9.99 7.14 -11.10
C PRO A 56 10.26 8.40 -11.94
N ASP A 57 10.41 8.22 -13.24
CA ASP A 57 10.49 9.27 -14.26
C ASP A 57 9.22 9.18 -15.12
N GLU A 58 8.21 9.99 -14.76
CA GLU A 58 6.92 10.03 -15.44
C GLU A 58 7.05 10.56 -16.88
N ASP A 59 7.94 11.54 -17.11
CA ASP A 59 8.13 12.18 -18.41
C ASP A 59 8.64 11.20 -19.46
N ARG A 60 9.60 10.35 -19.08
CA ARG A 60 10.17 9.34 -19.99
C ARG A 60 9.52 7.97 -19.84
N LYS A 61 8.52 7.84 -18.96
CA LYS A 61 7.88 6.58 -18.59
C LYS A 61 8.90 5.49 -18.22
N ARG A 62 9.88 5.86 -17.41
CA ARG A 62 10.94 4.96 -16.95
C ARG A 62 10.94 4.88 -15.44
N LEU A 63 11.34 3.74 -14.95
CA LEU A 63 11.55 3.49 -13.54
C LEU A 63 13.02 3.11 -13.37
N TYR A 64 13.77 3.97 -12.67
CA TYR A 64 15.14 3.67 -12.32
C TYR A 64 15.17 3.04 -10.94
N VAL A 65 15.82 1.88 -10.85
CA VAL A 65 16.01 1.15 -9.61
C VAL A 65 17.50 1.17 -9.29
N ALA A 66 17.87 1.86 -8.23
CA ALA A 66 19.23 1.77 -7.70
C ALA A 66 19.31 0.54 -6.82
N MET A 67 20.13 -0.41 -7.26
CA MET A 67 20.51 -1.59 -6.51
C MET A 67 21.94 -1.45 -6.00
N LYS A 68 22.31 -2.31 -5.05
CA LYS A 68 23.70 -2.48 -4.67
C LYS A 68 24.55 -2.78 -5.92
N ASP A 69 25.52 -1.91 -6.18
CA ASP A 69 26.48 -1.97 -7.30
C ASP A 69 25.88 -1.83 -8.73
N ASN A 70 24.58 -1.61 -8.89
CA ASN A 70 23.94 -1.50 -10.22
C ASN A 70 22.81 -0.47 -10.24
N LEU A 71 22.75 0.31 -11.32
CA LEU A 71 21.57 1.11 -11.64
C LEU A 71 20.80 0.40 -12.75
N LEU A 72 19.52 0.14 -12.54
CA LEU A 72 18.67 -0.56 -13.49
C LEU A 72 17.61 0.40 -14.04
N SER A 73 17.38 0.34 -15.35
CA SER A 73 16.29 1.07 -16.00
C SER A 73 15.24 0.07 -16.47
N THR A 74 14.01 0.21 -15.99
CA THR A 74 12.84 -0.52 -16.51
C THR A 74 11.79 0.44 -17.05
N SER A 75 10.93 -0.04 -17.95
CA SER A 75 9.81 0.73 -18.48
C SER A 75 8.72 0.82 -17.43
N LEU A 76 8.13 2.00 -17.24
CA LEU A 76 7.00 2.19 -16.32
C LEU A 76 5.73 1.49 -16.84
N ASP A 77 5.56 1.44 -18.17
CA ASP A 77 4.40 0.82 -18.83
C ASP A 77 4.47 -0.71 -18.82
N ASP A 78 5.67 -1.29 -18.76
CA ASP A 78 5.87 -2.75 -18.75
C ASP A 78 7.08 -3.13 -17.88
N ILE A 79 6.85 -3.19 -16.57
CA ILE A 79 7.86 -3.61 -15.59
C ILE A 79 8.13 -5.12 -15.61
N THR A 80 7.46 -5.90 -16.46
CA THR A 80 7.76 -7.35 -16.56
C THR A 80 8.99 -7.63 -17.42
N GLN A 81 9.40 -6.67 -18.24
CA GLN A 81 10.60 -6.81 -19.04
C GLN A 81 11.84 -6.72 -18.15
N ASN A 82 12.79 -7.62 -18.41
CA ASN A 82 14.05 -7.64 -17.68
C ASN A 82 14.71 -6.25 -17.74
N PRO A 83 15.05 -5.65 -16.59
CA PRO A 83 15.64 -4.33 -16.55
C PRO A 83 16.96 -4.32 -17.32
N ARG A 84 17.17 -3.27 -18.12
CA ARG A 84 18.45 -3.08 -18.82
C ARG A 84 19.45 -2.46 -17.85
N LYS A 85 20.68 -2.96 -17.88
CA LYS A 85 21.85 -2.35 -17.23
C LYS A 85 22.26 -1.06 -17.93
#